data_AF-A0A935JCP9-F1
#
_entry.id   AF-A0A935JCP9-F1
#
_cell.length_a   1.000
_cell.length_b   1.000
_cell.length_c   1.000
_cell.angle_alpha   90.00
_cell.angle_beta   90.00
_cell.angle_gamma   90.00
#
_symmetry.space_group_name_H-M   'P 1'
#
loop_
_entity.id
_entity.type
_entity.pdbx_description
1 polymer ?
#
loop_
_entity_poly.entity_id
_entity_poly.type
_entity_poly.pdbx_seq_one_letter_code
_entity_poly.pdbx_strand_id
1 'polypeptide(L)'
;MKKIIFTILTLGLFISAFAQRDNLNKQLEQLGQNHNEFLTFMFTKTRDNNLSLCDKKSYKIWNQWAREFFATKYANWEGDFVDFYAANKWDEQPLYPKKELSAEANSYLKKLADQIELLNDKNFAGFANFCTNLQNDALSNLKSDNDAIIVGSAIVVAKYSSQYWDKHMDEWNNYFSAMPCSPKHQTKLSPTEKKVLQADASGAISGAISGIGVPPPVASSIAGALVYGGFSSCITGVCIGFGIDHITDWLW
;
A
#
# COMPACT_ATOMS: atom_id res chain seq x y z
N MET A 1 19.14 -47.28 -2.50
CA MET A 1 17.92 -46.91 -1.74
C MET A 1 18.02 -45.58 -0.98
N LYS A 2 19.11 -45.27 -0.25
CA LYS A 2 19.23 -43.99 0.50
C LYS A 2 19.18 -42.71 -0.37
N LYS A 3 19.69 -42.72 -1.61
CA LYS A 3 19.65 -41.55 -2.52
C LYS A 3 18.24 -41.24 -3.05
N ILE A 4 17.41 -42.26 -3.32
CA ILE A 4 16.07 -42.08 -3.91
C ILE A 4 15.09 -41.48 -2.88
N ILE A 5 15.21 -41.88 -1.60
CA ILE A 5 14.39 -41.33 -0.51
C ILE A 5 14.70 -39.85 -0.27
N PHE A 6 15.97 -39.45 -0.38
CA PHE A 6 16.40 -38.04 -0.25
C PHE A 6 15.84 -37.15 -1.38
N THR A 7 15.78 -37.67 -2.62
CA THR A 7 15.24 -36.95 -3.79
C THR A 7 13.72 -36.78 -3.70
N ILE A 8 12.99 -37.73 -3.13
CA ILE A 8 11.52 -37.66 -2.98
C ILE A 8 11.10 -36.71 -1.85
N LEU A 9 11.84 -36.70 -0.72
CA LEU A 9 11.63 -35.75 0.38
C LEU A 9 11.94 -34.31 -0.03
N THR A 10 12.99 -34.10 -0.81
CA THR A 10 13.29 -32.78 -1.38
C THR A 10 12.23 -32.35 -2.38
N LEU A 11 11.80 -33.21 -3.31
CA LEU A 11 10.70 -32.89 -4.24
C LEU A 11 9.39 -32.53 -3.50
N GLY A 12 9.03 -33.26 -2.44
CA GLY A 12 7.84 -32.99 -1.64
C GLY A 12 7.88 -31.64 -0.91
N LEU A 13 9.04 -31.26 -0.36
CA LEU A 13 9.27 -29.95 0.27
C LEU A 13 9.28 -28.80 -0.76
N PHE A 14 9.83 -29.03 -1.96
CA PHE A 14 9.78 -28.06 -3.04
C PHE A 14 8.33 -27.84 -3.52
N ILE A 15 7.55 -28.90 -3.73
CA ILE A 15 6.15 -28.79 -4.17
C ILE A 15 5.29 -28.02 -3.15
N SER A 16 5.52 -28.20 -1.84
CA SER A 16 4.80 -27.43 -0.81
C SER A 16 5.19 -25.95 -0.77
N ALA A 17 6.48 -25.63 -0.97
CA ALA A 17 6.95 -24.25 -0.96
C ALA A 17 6.48 -23.46 -2.20
N PHE A 18 6.49 -24.08 -3.39
CA PHE A 18 5.98 -23.49 -4.63
C PHE A 18 4.47 -23.21 -4.55
N ALA A 19 3.67 -24.18 -4.08
CA ALA A 19 2.23 -24.00 -3.92
C ALA A 19 1.87 -22.88 -2.91
N GLN A 20 2.66 -22.73 -1.85
CA GLN A 20 2.49 -21.66 -0.87
C GLN A 20 2.86 -20.27 -1.43
N ARG A 21 3.89 -20.19 -2.28
CA ARG A 21 4.32 -18.93 -2.93
C ARG A 21 3.39 -18.50 -4.07
N ASP A 22 2.83 -19.44 -4.84
CA ASP A 22 1.79 -19.13 -5.83
C ASP A 22 0.51 -18.60 -5.17
N ASN A 23 0.16 -19.15 -4.01
CA ASN A 23 -0.96 -18.65 -3.21
C ASN A 23 -0.68 -17.23 -2.68
N LEU A 24 0.54 -16.98 -2.18
CA LEU A 24 0.97 -15.64 -1.76
C LEU A 24 0.90 -14.63 -2.91
N ASN A 25 1.36 -15.01 -4.11
CA ASN A 25 1.32 -14.14 -5.28
C ASN A 25 -0.12 -13.70 -5.62
N LYS A 26 -1.08 -14.64 -5.60
CA LYS A 26 -2.50 -14.34 -5.81
C LYS A 26 -3.07 -13.42 -4.74
N GLN A 27 -2.71 -13.64 -3.47
CA GLN A 27 -3.15 -12.81 -2.36
C GLN A 27 -2.58 -11.38 -2.46
N LEU A 28 -1.34 -11.24 -2.90
CA LEU A 28 -0.71 -9.95 -3.16
C LEU A 28 -1.40 -9.23 -4.33
N GLU A 29 -1.66 -9.90 -5.45
CA GLU A 29 -2.41 -9.30 -6.56
C GLU A 29 -3.83 -8.85 -6.13
N GLN A 30 -4.51 -9.64 -5.28
CA GLN A 30 -5.80 -9.25 -4.70
C GLN A 30 -5.69 -8.02 -3.79
N LEU A 31 -4.57 -7.84 -3.07
CA LEU A 31 -4.31 -6.61 -2.33
C LEU A 31 -4.27 -5.39 -3.26
N GLY A 32 -3.54 -5.45 -4.37
CA GLY A 32 -3.47 -4.36 -5.34
C GLY A 32 -4.83 -3.99 -5.92
N GLN A 33 -5.66 -5.00 -6.20
CA GLN A 33 -7.03 -4.79 -6.67
C GLN A 33 -7.90 -4.13 -5.59
N ASN A 34 -7.86 -4.67 -4.37
CA ASN A 34 -8.62 -4.12 -3.24
C ASN A 34 -8.18 -2.69 -2.89
N HIS A 35 -6.90 -2.36 -3.03
CA HIS A 35 -6.37 -0.99 -2.89
C HIS A 35 -7.06 -0.04 -3.85
N ASN A 36 -7.08 -0.35 -5.15
CA ASN A 36 -7.72 0.50 -6.14
C ASN A 36 -9.24 0.57 -5.97
N GLU A 37 -9.89 -0.54 -5.64
CA GLU A 37 -11.32 -0.55 -5.31
C GLU A 37 -11.64 0.34 -4.11
N PHE A 38 -10.78 0.33 -3.09
CA PHE A 38 -10.92 1.20 -1.93
C PHE A 38 -10.72 2.67 -2.31
N LEU A 39 -9.72 3.01 -3.13
CA LEU A 39 -9.54 4.37 -3.66
C LEU A 39 -10.79 4.86 -4.41
N THR A 40 -11.34 4.05 -5.31
CA THR A 40 -12.59 4.39 -6.03
C THR A 40 -13.76 4.59 -5.07
N PHE A 41 -13.92 3.68 -4.12
CA PHE A 41 -14.99 3.75 -3.11
C PHE A 41 -14.89 5.03 -2.28
N MET A 42 -13.69 5.33 -1.76
CA MET A 42 -13.42 6.52 -0.97
C MET A 42 -13.66 7.80 -1.77
N PHE A 43 -13.17 7.86 -3.01
CA PHE A 43 -13.39 9.01 -3.88
C PHE A 43 -14.87 9.26 -4.14
N THR A 44 -15.58 8.21 -4.55
CA THR A 44 -17.01 8.28 -4.87
C THR A 44 -17.81 8.76 -3.66
N LYS A 45 -17.59 8.15 -2.49
CA LYS A 45 -18.28 8.54 -1.26
C LYS A 45 -17.94 9.97 -0.83
N THR A 46 -16.67 10.37 -0.95
CA THR A 46 -16.21 11.73 -0.64
C THR A 46 -16.92 12.74 -1.52
N ARG A 47 -16.91 12.51 -2.84
CA ARG A 47 -17.58 13.35 -3.85
C ARG A 47 -19.07 13.46 -3.62
N ASP A 48 -19.75 12.33 -3.46
CA ASP A 48 -21.21 12.29 -3.34
C ASP A 48 -21.71 12.94 -2.02
N ASN A 49 -20.84 13.02 -1.00
CA ASN A 49 -21.13 13.68 0.28
C ASN A 49 -20.50 15.08 0.41
N ASN A 50 -19.84 15.59 -0.63
CA ASN A 50 -19.14 16.89 -0.63
C ASN A 50 -18.16 17.04 0.55
N LEU A 51 -17.42 15.98 0.88
CA LEU A 51 -16.43 16.02 1.97
C LEU A 51 -15.12 16.65 1.50
N SER A 52 -14.54 17.49 2.37
CA SER A 52 -13.25 18.15 2.16
C SER A 52 -12.10 17.36 2.80
N LEU A 53 -10.93 17.35 2.14
CA LEU A 53 -9.66 16.87 2.69
C LEU A 53 -9.19 17.69 3.91
N CYS A 54 -9.73 18.89 4.11
CA CYS A 54 -9.27 19.84 5.12
C CYS A 54 -10.09 19.81 6.43
N ASP A 55 -11.08 18.92 6.56
CA ASP A 55 -11.96 18.85 7.73
C ASP A 55 -11.72 17.57 8.54
N LYS A 56 -11.36 17.71 9.82
CA LYS A 56 -11.23 16.62 10.80
C LYS A 56 -12.47 15.70 10.83
N LYS A 57 -13.68 16.23 10.58
CA LYS A 57 -14.90 15.43 10.50
C LYS A 57 -14.88 14.46 9.32
N SER A 58 -14.31 14.84 8.17
CA SER A 58 -14.18 13.96 7.00
C SER A 58 -13.39 12.71 7.34
N TYR A 59 -12.34 12.81 8.14
CA TYR A 59 -11.50 11.68 8.52
C TYR A 59 -12.19 10.65 9.40
N LYS A 60 -13.05 11.10 10.33
CA LYS A 60 -13.89 10.18 11.12
C LYS A 60 -14.87 9.42 10.23
N ILE A 61 -15.47 10.11 9.27
CA ILE A 61 -16.37 9.51 8.28
C ILE A 61 -15.61 8.52 7.40
N TRP A 62 -14.40 8.88 6.95
CA TRP A 62 -13.54 8.00 6.17
C TRP A 62 -13.11 6.75 6.93
N ASN A 63 -12.77 6.89 8.21
CA ASN A 63 -12.46 5.73 9.05
C ASN A 63 -13.67 4.80 9.21
N GLN A 64 -14.89 5.34 9.32
CA GLN A 64 -16.11 4.54 9.31
C GLN A 64 -16.31 3.82 7.97
N TRP A 65 -16.20 4.53 6.85
CA TRP A 65 -16.34 3.93 5.52
C TRP A 65 -15.27 2.87 5.22
N ALA A 66 -14.07 3.04 5.74
CA ALA A 66 -13.04 2.01 5.69
C ALA A 66 -13.47 0.73 6.39
N ARG A 67 -14.01 0.83 7.61
CA ARG A 67 -14.56 -0.32 8.34
C ARG A 67 -15.66 -1.00 7.54
N GLU A 68 -16.56 -0.23 6.95
CA GLU A 68 -17.63 -0.75 6.08
C GLU A 68 -17.05 -1.48 4.87
N PHE A 69 -16.08 -0.91 4.17
CA PHE A 69 -15.44 -1.51 3.01
C PHE A 69 -14.74 -2.83 3.37
N PHE A 70 -13.89 -2.84 4.40
CA PHE A 70 -13.15 -4.04 4.79
C PHE A 70 -14.06 -5.16 5.31
N ALA A 71 -15.17 -4.82 5.98
CA ALA A 71 -16.17 -5.81 6.38
C ALA A 71 -16.73 -6.57 5.16
N THR A 72 -16.92 -5.92 4.00
CA THR A 72 -17.35 -6.59 2.76
C THR A 72 -16.29 -7.55 2.18
N LYS A 73 -15.03 -7.38 2.58
CA LYS A 73 -13.89 -8.20 2.16
C LYS A 73 -13.52 -9.29 3.19
N TYR A 74 -14.40 -9.54 4.18
CA TYR A 74 -14.15 -10.45 5.30
C TYR A 74 -12.88 -10.09 6.10
N ALA A 75 -12.53 -8.81 6.12
CA ALA A 75 -11.42 -8.27 6.87
C ALA A 75 -11.96 -7.42 8.03
N ASN A 76 -11.37 -7.58 9.22
CA ASN A 76 -11.72 -6.74 10.37
C ASN A 76 -10.65 -5.65 10.54
N TRP A 77 -11.01 -4.40 10.27
CA TRP A 77 -10.20 -3.22 10.58
C TRP A 77 -10.75 -2.55 11.84
N GLU A 78 -9.98 -2.60 12.93
CA GLU A 78 -10.36 -1.97 14.19
C GLU A 78 -9.56 -0.70 14.51
N GLY A 79 -8.60 -0.33 13.66
CA GLY A 79 -7.72 0.82 13.89
C GLY A 79 -8.41 2.18 13.72
N ASP A 80 -7.76 3.22 14.24
CA ASP A 80 -8.09 4.61 13.91
C ASP A 80 -7.12 5.15 12.87
N PHE A 81 -7.65 5.82 11.85
CA PHE A 81 -6.84 6.36 10.77
C PHE A 81 -5.82 7.40 11.27
N VAL A 82 -6.26 8.31 12.15
CA VAL A 82 -5.41 9.42 12.62
C VAL A 82 -4.30 8.87 13.52
N ASP A 83 -4.63 7.91 14.39
CA ASP A 83 -3.64 7.23 15.23
C ASP A 83 -2.63 6.44 14.38
N PHE A 84 -3.12 5.78 13.34
CA PHE A 84 -2.29 5.02 12.42
C PHE A 84 -1.34 5.91 11.60
N TYR A 85 -1.82 7.06 11.12
CA TYR A 85 -1.00 8.08 10.46
C TYR A 85 0.06 8.66 11.42
N ALA A 86 -0.36 9.03 12.64
CA ALA A 86 0.50 9.60 13.67
C ALA A 86 1.64 8.66 14.10
N ALA A 87 1.32 7.39 14.30
CA ALA A 87 2.27 6.37 14.73
C ALA A 87 3.39 6.14 13.70
N ASN A 88 3.13 6.44 12.43
CA ASN A 88 4.06 6.12 11.35
C ASN A 88 4.77 7.33 10.71
N LYS A 89 4.41 8.59 11.08
CA LYS A 89 5.12 9.83 10.68
C LYS A 89 5.45 9.92 9.19
N TRP A 90 4.41 9.87 8.35
CA TRP A 90 4.53 9.67 6.90
C TRP A 90 4.96 10.87 6.08
N ASP A 91 5.01 12.03 6.70
CA ASP A 91 5.51 13.29 6.17
C ASP A 91 7.00 13.26 5.76
N GLU A 92 7.78 12.27 6.21
CA GLU A 92 9.25 12.29 6.04
C GLU A 92 9.91 10.93 5.72
N GLN A 93 9.17 9.84 5.52
CA GLN A 93 9.80 8.52 5.39
C GLN A 93 10.18 8.21 3.93
N PRO A 94 11.48 8.01 3.60
CA PRO A 94 11.85 7.34 2.36
C PRO A 94 11.19 5.95 2.33
N LEU A 95 11.15 5.30 1.17
CA LEU A 95 10.78 3.88 1.03
C LEU A 95 11.71 2.91 1.85
N TYR A 96 12.55 3.44 2.77
CA TYR A 96 13.66 2.81 3.52
C TYR A 96 14.10 3.60 4.75
N PRO A 97 14.80 3.01 5.74
CA PRO A 97 14.99 1.59 6.06
C PRO A 97 14.56 1.33 7.52
N LYS A 98 13.44 0.64 7.73
CA LYS A 98 13.08 0.21 9.09
C LYS A 98 14.01 -0.95 9.49
N LYS A 99 14.47 -0.97 10.75
CA LYS A 99 15.42 -1.97 11.33
C LYS A 99 14.92 -3.43 11.27
N GLU A 100 13.71 -3.65 10.78
CA GLU A 100 12.97 -4.90 10.80
C GLU A 100 13.11 -5.71 9.50
N LEU A 101 13.71 -5.14 8.44
CA LEU A 101 13.87 -5.79 7.13
C LEU A 101 15.32 -6.25 6.88
N SER A 102 15.48 -7.38 6.19
CA SER A 102 16.78 -7.85 5.72
C SER A 102 17.44 -6.91 4.71
N ALA A 103 18.76 -7.06 4.51
CA ALA A 103 19.49 -6.29 3.50
C ALA A 103 18.98 -6.61 2.08
N GLU A 104 18.61 -7.87 1.83
CA GLU A 104 18.02 -8.32 0.58
C GLU A 104 16.65 -7.69 0.32
N ALA A 105 15.76 -7.65 1.33
CA ALA A 105 14.46 -7.00 1.22
C ALA A 105 14.60 -5.50 0.91
N ASN A 106 15.52 -4.83 1.60
CA ASN A 106 15.86 -3.43 1.32
C ASN A 106 16.45 -3.24 -0.10
N SER A 107 17.15 -4.22 -0.67
CA SER A 107 17.60 -4.12 -2.06
C SER A 107 16.43 -4.09 -3.06
N TYR A 108 15.38 -4.88 -2.82
CA TYR A 108 14.19 -4.91 -3.67
C TYR A 108 13.37 -3.63 -3.61
N LEU A 109 13.10 -3.16 -2.39
CA LEU A 109 12.45 -1.88 -2.18
C LEU A 109 13.26 -0.75 -2.86
N LYS A 110 14.59 -0.90 -3.02
CA LYS A 110 15.46 0.08 -3.72
C LYS A 110 15.24 0.16 -5.18
N LYS A 111 15.22 -1.00 -5.80
CA LYS A 111 14.89 -1.10 -7.20
C LYS A 111 13.51 -0.48 -7.45
N LEU A 112 12.54 -0.71 -6.57
CA LEU A 112 11.22 -0.10 -6.67
C LEU A 112 11.26 1.43 -6.56
N ALA A 113 11.86 1.97 -5.51
CA ALA A 113 11.95 3.41 -5.29
C ALA A 113 12.71 4.14 -6.41
N ASP A 114 13.86 3.59 -6.83
CA ASP A 114 14.65 4.14 -7.93
C ASP A 114 13.84 4.17 -9.23
N GLN A 115 12.99 3.18 -9.50
CA GLN A 115 12.11 3.20 -10.67
C GLN A 115 10.97 4.20 -10.56
N ILE A 116 10.36 4.35 -9.38
CA ILE A 116 9.33 5.38 -9.16
C ILE A 116 9.95 6.77 -9.37
N GLU A 117 11.20 6.98 -8.97
CA GLU A 117 11.91 8.24 -9.19
C GLU A 117 12.06 8.60 -10.68
N LEU A 118 12.11 7.60 -11.56
CA LEU A 118 12.27 7.77 -13.00
C LEU A 118 10.93 7.89 -13.76
N LEU A 119 9.79 7.73 -13.08
CA LEU A 119 8.47 7.77 -13.71
C LEU A 119 8.16 9.12 -14.36
N ASN A 120 7.57 9.05 -15.55
CA ASN A 120 7.00 10.15 -16.31
C ASN A 120 5.95 9.60 -17.31
N ASP A 121 5.23 10.50 -17.96
CA ASP A 121 4.13 10.20 -18.89
C ASP A 121 4.53 9.25 -20.05
N LYS A 122 5.83 9.08 -20.34
CA LYS A 122 6.32 8.23 -21.44
C LYS A 122 6.68 6.81 -21.02
N ASN A 123 6.92 6.54 -19.74
CA ASN A 123 7.40 5.23 -19.26
C ASN A 123 6.44 4.52 -18.31
N PHE A 124 5.26 5.11 -18.08
CA PHE A 124 4.24 4.59 -17.19
C PHE A 124 3.80 3.16 -17.53
N ALA A 125 3.57 2.86 -18.80
CA ALA A 125 3.22 1.52 -19.26
C ALA A 125 4.33 0.47 -18.99
N GLY A 126 5.60 0.90 -18.96
CA GLY A 126 6.74 0.03 -18.65
C GLY A 126 6.86 -0.29 -17.15
N PHE A 127 6.29 0.55 -16.29
CA PHE A 127 6.42 0.42 -14.84
C PHE A 127 5.64 -0.79 -14.28
N ALA A 128 4.42 -1.04 -14.75
CA ALA A 128 3.65 -2.22 -14.34
C ALA A 128 4.36 -3.55 -14.68
N ASN A 129 5.04 -3.60 -15.83
CA ASN A 129 5.86 -4.73 -16.23
C ASN A 129 7.10 -4.87 -15.34
N PHE A 130 7.77 -3.76 -15.04
CA PHE A 130 8.87 -3.73 -14.08
C PHE A 130 8.45 -4.28 -12.71
N CYS A 131 7.33 -3.82 -12.15
CA CYS A 131 6.81 -4.30 -10.87
C CYS A 131 6.51 -5.81 -10.90
N THR A 132 5.89 -6.30 -11.97
CA THR A 132 5.59 -7.73 -12.14
C THR A 132 6.88 -8.57 -12.11
N ASN A 133 7.92 -8.12 -12.82
CA ASN A 133 9.21 -8.81 -12.82
C ASN A 133 9.91 -8.74 -11.46
N LEU A 134 9.88 -7.58 -10.81
CA LEU A 134 10.50 -7.36 -9.51
C LEU A 134 9.82 -8.21 -8.42
N GLN A 135 8.50 -8.34 -8.46
CA GLN A 135 7.73 -9.18 -7.55
C GLN A 135 8.06 -10.66 -7.74
N ASN A 136 8.08 -11.15 -8.98
CA ASN A 136 8.46 -12.53 -9.27
C ASN A 136 9.88 -12.85 -8.77
N ASP A 137 10.82 -11.93 -8.99
CA ASP A 137 12.19 -12.06 -8.50
C ASP A 137 12.26 -12.05 -6.97
N ALA A 138 11.56 -11.12 -6.31
CA ALA A 138 11.50 -11.02 -4.86
C ALA A 138 10.88 -12.28 -4.22
N LEU A 139 9.75 -12.75 -4.74
CA LEU A 139 9.05 -13.93 -4.22
C LEU A 139 9.86 -15.22 -4.41
N SER A 140 10.72 -15.28 -5.42
CA SER A 140 11.58 -16.44 -5.70
C SER A 140 12.86 -16.45 -4.87
N ASN A 141 13.40 -15.28 -4.51
CA ASN A 141 14.73 -15.17 -3.90
C ASN A 141 14.73 -14.77 -2.42
N LEU A 142 13.66 -14.13 -1.91
CA LEU A 142 13.56 -13.76 -0.50
C LEU A 142 13.27 -14.99 0.36
N LYS A 143 14.23 -15.28 1.26
CA LYS A 143 14.20 -16.42 2.17
C LYS A 143 13.17 -16.27 3.29
N SER A 144 12.92 -15.04 3.74
CA SER A 144 11.94 -14.74 4.78
C SER A 144 10.57 -14.53 4.14
N ASP A 145 9.56 -15.25 4.62
CA ASP A 145 8.16 -15.04 4.20
C ASP A 145 7.67 -13.64 4.58
N ASN A 146 8.07 -13.11 5.74
CA ASN A 146 7.73 -11.75 6.17
C ASN A 146 8.34 -10.69 5.23
N ASP A 147 9.61 -10.86 4.85
CA ASP A 147 10.24 -9.96 3.87
C ASP A 147 9.52 -10.05 2.52
N ALA A 148 9.18 -11.25 2.08
CA ALA A 148 8.46 -11.47 0.83
C ALA A 148 7.07 -10.83 0.83
N ILE A 149 6.35 -10.90 1.96
CA ILE A 149 5.03 -10.25 2.13
C ILE A 149 5.18 -8.74 2.09
N ILE A 150 6.13 -8.16 2.84
CA ILE A 150 6.31 -6.70 2.92
C ILE A 150 6.75 -6.13 1.56
N VAL A 151 7.78 -6.74 0.96
CA VAL A 151 8.29 -6.33 -0.36
C VAL A 151 7.23 -6.54 -1.43
N GLY A 152 6.57 -7.70 -1.45
CA GLY A 152 5.51 -8.00 -2.40
C GLY A 152 4.33 -7.02 -2.29
N SER A 153 3.93 -6.65 -1.07
CA SER A 153 2.84 -5.70 -0.85
C SER A 153 3.18 -4.32 -1.40
N ALA A 154 4.40 -3.84 -1.16
CA ALA A 154 4.87 -2.56 -1.69
C ALA A 154 4.90 -2.55 -3.24
N ILE A 155 5.43 -3.62 -3.85
CA ILE A 155 5.53 -3.71 -5.31
C ILE A 155 4.15 -3.79 -5.97
N VAL A 156 3.25 -4.61 -5.42
CA VAL A 156 1.90 -4.73 -5.99
C VAL A 156 1.10 -3.46 -5.80
N VAL A 157 1.15 -2.83 -4.62
CA VAL A 157 0.48 -1.54 -4.43
C VAL A 157 1.03 -0.50 -5.39
N ALA A 158 2.36 -0.38 -5.55
CA ALA A 158 2.94 0.54 -6.53
C ALA A 158 2.45 0.26 -7.96
N LYS A 159 2.39 -1.02 -8.36
CA LYS A 159 1.86 -1.45 -9.68
C LYS A 159 0.41 -1.00 -9.87
N TYR A 160 -0.49 -1.33 -8.96
CA TYR A 160 -1.91 -1.03 -9.12
C TYR A 160 -2.22 0.45 -8.90
N SER A 161 -1.58 1.08 -7.92
CA SER A 161 -1.62 2.52 -7.68
C SER A 161 -1.24 3.26 -8.95
N SER A 162 -0.17 2.84 -9.65
CA SER A 162 0.22 3.46 -10.93
C SER A 162 -0.95 3.43 -11.92
N GLN A 163 -1.51 2.25 -12.16
CA GLN A 163 -2.62 2.07 -13.09
C GLN A 163 -3.89 2.84 -12.71
N TYR A 164 -4.08 3.12 -11.42
CA TYR A 164 -5.19 3.92 -10.92
C TYR A 164 -4.97 5.39 -11.20
N TRP A 165 -3.83 5.94 -10.75
CA TRP A 165 -3.57 7.37 -10.83
C TRP A 165 -3.44 7.86 -12.27
N ASP A 166 -2.81 7.09 -13.16
CA ASP A 166 -2.78 7.40 -14.61
C ASP A 166 -4.18 7.59 -15.22
N LYS A 167 -5.19 6.94 -14.66
CA LYS A 167 -6.59 7.03 -15.14
C LYS A 167 -7.44 8.06 -14.40
N HIS A 168 -7.14 8.31 -13.13
CA HIS A 168 -8.03 9.04 -12.22
C HIS A 168 -7.42 10.34 -11.66
N MET A 169 -6.14 10.63 -11.91
CA MET A 169 -5.46 11.80 -11.32
C MET A 169 -6.20 13.11 -11.63
N ASP A 170 -6.62 13.31 -12.88
CA ASP A 170 -7.38 14.50 -13.29
C ASP A 170 -8.74 14.61 -12.58
N GLU A 171 -9.43 13.50 -12.37
CA GLU A 171 -10.71 13.46 -11.67
C GLU A 171 -10.55 13.93 -10.22
N TRP A 172 -9.53 13.43 -9.53
CA TRP A 172 -9.20 13.82 -8.17
C TRP A 172 -8.76 15.29 -8.09
N ASN A 173 -7.90 15.73 -8.99
CA ASN A 173 -7.44 17.12 -9.07
C ASN A 173 -8.60 18.10 -9.28
N ASN A 174 -9.52 17.79 -10.19
CA ASN A 174 -10.67 18.64 -10.48
C ASN A 174 -11.60 18.76 -9.27
N TYR A 175 -11.85 17.66 -8.56
CA TYR A 175 -12.70 17.69 -7.37
C TYR A 175 -12.09 18.51 -6.23
N PHE A 176 -10.81 18.27 -5.91
CA PHE A 176 -10.18 18.94 -4.77
C PHE A 176 -9.73 20.38 -5.04
N SER A 177 -9.43 20.73 -6.29
CA SER A 177 -9.18 22.14 -6.66
C SER A 177 -10.42 23.02 -6.53
N ALA A 178 -11.62 22.45 -6.65
CA ALA A 178 -12.89 23.15 -6.49
C ALA A 178 -13.38 23.26 -5.03
N MET A 179 -12.69 22.61 -4.09
CA MET A 179 -13.10 22.55 -2.68
C MET A 179 -12.71 23.81 -1.89
N PRO A 180 -13.63 24.38 -1.10
CA PRO A 180 -13.29 25.46 -0.18
C PRO A 180 -12.48 24.90 1.00
N CYS A 181 -11.17 25.11 0.98
CA CYS A 181 -10.30 24.89 2.12
C CYS A 181 -9.86 26.24 2.70
N SER A 182 -9.65 26.31 4.02
CA SER A 182 -9.00 27.49 4.62
C SER A 182 -7.61 27.68 3.99
N PRO A 183 -7.19 28.90 3.61
CA PRO A 183 -5.87 29.15 3.04
C PRO A 183 -4.69 28.64 3.89
N LYS A 184 -4.89 28.48 5.22
CA LYS A 184 -3.90 27.89 6.14
C LYS A 184 -3.65 26.39 5.89
N HIS A 185 -4.62 25.69 5.30
CA HIS A 185 -4.58 24.26 4.99
C HIS A 185 -4.57 23.99 3.47
N GLN A 186 -4.49 25.05 2.65
CA GLN A 186 -4.34 24.94 1.20
C GLN A 186 -2.86 25.00 0.85
N THR A 187 -2.22 23.84 0.71
CA THR A 187 -1.02 23.77 -0.11
C THR A 187 -1.44 24.00 -1.58
N LYS A 188 -0.58 24.65 -2.37
CA LYS A 188 -0.80 24.75 -3.83
C LYS A 188 -0.82 23.32 -4.40
N LEU A 189 -2.01 22.82 -4.71
CA LEU A 189 -2.21 21.49 -5.27
C LEU A 189 -1.56 21.42 -6.67
N SER A 190 -0.44 20.72 -6.74
CA SER A 190 -0.02 20.00 -7.93
C SER A 190 0.58 18.68 -7.46
N PRO A 191 -0.27 17.69 -7.08
CA PRO A 191 0.21 16.32 -6.95
C PRO A 191 0.89 15.94 -8.26
N THR A 192 2.13 15.49 -8.17
CA THR A 192 2.67 14.68 -9.25
C THR A 192 2.26 13.24 -8.97
N GLU A 193 1.82 12.50 -9.98
CA GLU A 193 1.52 11.07 -9.87
C GLU A 193 2.65 10.31 -9.18
N LYS A 194 3.89 10.69 -9.48
CA LYS A 194 5.09 10.22 -8.79
C LYS A 194 5.01 10.35 -7.25
N LYS A 195 4.67 11.51 -6.70
CA LYS A 195 4.59 11.71 -5.25
C LYS A 195 3.51 10.84 -4.62
N VAL A 196 2.36 10.75 -5.28
CA VAL A 196 1.23 9.92 -4.83
C VAL A 196 1.62 8.44 -4.84
N LEU A 197 2.32 7.99 -5.88
CA LEU A 197 2.80 6.62 -6.01
C LEU A 197 3.82 6.24 -4.93
N GLN A 198 4.75 7.14 -4.62
CA GLN A 198 5.71 6.95 -3.53
C GLN A 198 5.00 6.82 -2.18
N ALA A 199 4.02 7.69 -1.95
CA ALA A 199 3.22 7.69 -0.75
C ALA A 199 2.41 6.40 -0.60
N ASP A 200 1.70 5.95 -1.65
CA ASP A 200 0.98 4.68 -1.64
C ASP A 200 1.92 3.50 -1.36
N ALA A 201 3.08 3.43 -2.03
CA ALA A 201 4.05 2.35 -1.81
C ALA A 201 4.64 2.36 -0.38
N SER A 202 4.96 3.54 0.18
CA SER A 202 5.45 3.69 1.56
C SER A 202 4.38 3.32 2.59
N GLY A 203 3.12 3.68 2.34
CA GLY A 203 2.00 3.27 3.16
C GLY A 203 1.81 1.75 3.13
N ALA A 204 1.95 1.10 1.98
CA ALA A 204 1.86 -0.36 1.89
C ALA A 204 2.90 -1.07 2.74
N ILE A 205 4.15 -0.58 2.74
CA ILE A 205 5.23 -1.10 3.59
C ILE A 205 4.87 -0.94 5.07
N SER A 206 4.46 0.27 5.48
CA SER A 206 4.13 0.55 6.88
C SER A 206 2.96 -0.29 7.37
N GLY A 207 1.91 -0.43 6.56
CA GLY A 207 0.76 -1.27 6.89
C GLY A 207 1.08 -2.75 6.92
N ALA A 208 1.93 -3.25 6.01
CA ALA A 208 2.37 -4.65 6.04
C ALA A 208 3.17 -4.96 7.31
N ILE A 209 4.11 -4.07 7.70
CA ILE A 209 4.88 -4.20 8.94
C ILE A 209 3.96 -4.19 10.17
N SER A 210 3.06 -3.21 10.27
CA SER A 210 2.11 -3.12 11.39
C SER A 210 1.20 -4.33 11.46
N GLY A 211 0.74 -4.85 10.32
CA GLY A 211 -0.14 -6.02 10.27
C GLY A 211 0.54 -7.32 10.70
N ILE A 212 1.86 -7.46 10.49
CA ILE A 212 2.66 -8.62 10.92
C ILE A 212 2.98 -8.58 12.42
N GLY A 213 3.02 -7.40 13.04
CA GLY A 213 3.43 -7.19 14.44
C GLY A 213 2.33 -7.35 15.50
N VAL A 214 1.08 -7.64 15.12
CA VAL A 214 -0.07 -7.67 16.04
C VAL A 214 -0.37 -9.14 16.50
N PRO A 215 -0.98 -9.38 17.67
CA PRO A 215 -1.33 -10.75 18.13
C PRO A 215 -2.51 -11.40 17.37
N PRO A 216 -2.60 -12.75 17.30
CA PRO A 216 -3.66 -13.48 16.56
C PRO A 216 -5.09 -13.15 17.04
N PRO A 217 -6.15 -13.28 16.19
CA PRO A 217 -6.26 -14.19 15.04
C PRO A 217 -6.07 -13.57 13.64
N VAL A 218 -6.06 -12.24 13.52
CA VAL A 218 -5.92 -11.55 12.22
C VAL A 218 -4.45 -11.27 11.90
N ALA A 219 -3.63 -11.05 12.92
CA ALA A 219 -2.33 -10.41 12.79
C ALA A 219 -1.11 -11.35 12.66
N SER A 220 -1.36 -12.66 12.66
CA SER A 220 -0.36 -13.66 12.26
C SER A 220 -0.59 -14.15 10.83
N SER A 221 -1.54 -13.55 10.11
CA SER A 221 -1.92 -13.97 8.77
C SER A 221 -1.49 -12.96 7.72
N ILE A 222 -1.13 -13.46 6.53
CA ILE A 222 -0.91 -12.64 5.33
C ILE A 222 -2.09 -11.66 5.14
N ALA A 223 -3.32 -12.05 5.46
CA ALA A 223 -4.50 -11.18 5.38
C ALA A 223 -4.41 -9.91 6.25
N GLY A 224 -3.80 -9.99 7.44
CA GLY A 224 -3.59 -8.81 8.30
C GLY A 224 -2.63 -7.80 7.65
N ALA A 225 -1.49 -8.28 7.14
CA ALA A 225 -0.54 -7.44 6.42
C ALA A 225 -1.15 -6.78 5.16
N LEU A 226 -2.00 -7.52 4.44
CA LEU A 226 -2.69 -7.01 3.24
C LEU A 226 -3.75 -5.96 3.61
N VAL A 227 -4.57 -6.21 4.63
CA VAL A 227 -5.63 -5.27 5.05
C VAL A 227 -5.03 -3.96 5.55
N TYR A 228 -4.06 -4.05 6.46
CA TYR A 228 -3.39 -2.88 7.01
C TYR A 228 -2.55 -2.18 5.93
N GLY A 229 -1.84 -2.92 5.08
CA GLY A 229 -1.07 -2.42 3.94
C GLY A 229 -1.92 -1.64 2.93
N GLY A 230 -3.04 -2.22 2.49
CA GLY A 230 -3.95 -1.62 1.51
C GLY A 230 -4.66 -0.38 2.03
N PHE A 231 -5.11 -0.40 3.29
CA PHE A 231 -5.73 0.78 3.90
C PHE A 231 -4.74 1.92 4.07
N SER A 232 -3.58 1.58 4.65
CA SER A 232 -2.50 2.49 4.94
C SER A 232 -2.04 3.25 3.70
N SER A 233 -1.71 2.51 2.64
CA SER A 233 -1.30 3.05 1.33
C SER A 233 -2.28 4.07 0.79
N CYS A 234 -3.55 3.68 0.61
CA CYS A 234 -4.56 4.54 0.01
C CYS A 234 -4.65 5.92 0.66
N ILE A 235 -4.63 5.96 1.99
CA ILE A 235 -4.74 7.24 2.68
C ILE A 235 -3.41 8.00 2.67
N THR A 236 -2.27 7.31 2.67
CA THR A 236 -0.95 7.95 2.48
C THR A 236 -0.91 8.70 1.16
N GLY A 237 -1.25 8.04 0.04
CA GLY A 237 -1.19 8.65 -1.29
C GLY A 237 -2.13 9.82 -1.44
N VAL A 238 -3.37 9.68 -0.94
CA VAL A 238 -4.33 10.78 -0.97
C VAL A 238 -3.88 11.95 -0.11
N CYS A 239 -3.44 11.71 1.12
CA CYS A 239 -3.10 12.80 2.04
C CYS A 239 -1.81 13.52 1.63
N ILE A 240 -0.76 12.78 1.28
CA ILE A 240 0.53 13.36 0.86
C ILE A 240 0.41 13.97 -0.54
N GLY A 241 -0.24 13.25 -1.46
CA GLY A 241 -0.42 13.69 -2.84
C GLY A 241 -1.20 15.00 -2.92
N PHE A 242 -2.32 15.07 -2.23
CA PHE A 242 -3.19 16.25 -2.19
C PHE A 242 -2.85 17.18 -1.01
N GLY A 243 -1.63 17.08 -0.48
CA GLY A 243 -0.97 18.13 0.28
C GLY A 243 -1.61 18.46 1.63
N ILE A 244 -2.01 17.44 2.37
CA ILE A 244 -2.42 17.55 3.78
C ILE A 244 -1.22 17.23 4.66
N ASP A 245 -0.43 18.27 4.95
CA ASP A 245 0.70 18.25 5.88
C ASP A 245 0.29 18.43 7.35
N HIS A 246 -1.01 18.63 7.62
CA HIS A 246 -1.55 19.01 8.94
C HIS A 246 -2.44 17.96 9.62
N ILE A 247 -2.53 16.71 9.14
CA ILE A 247 -3.35 15.66 9.80
C ILE A 247 -2.97 15.47 11.28
N THR A 248 -1.69 15.66 11.60
CA THR A 248 -1.15 15.55 12.97
C THR A 248 -1.57 16.73 13.86
N ASP A 249 -1.90 17.89 13.31
CA ASP A 249 -2.41 19.05 14.07
C ASP A 249 -3.78 18.76 14.69
N TRP A 250 -4.48 17.72 14.22
CA TRP A 250 -5.78 17.31 14.75
C TRP A 250 -5.71 16.30 15.88
N LEU A 251 -4.52 15.85 16.25
CA LEU A 251 -4.31 15.04 17.45
C LEU A 251 -4.38 15.86 18.74
N TRP A 252 -4.42 17.20 18.63
CA TRP A 252 -4.41 18.16 19.73
C TRP A 252 -5.71 18.97 19.79
#